data_AF-A0A846DX54-F1
#
_entry.id   AF-A0A846DX54-F1
#
_cell.length_a   1.000
_cell.length_b   1.000
_cell.length_c   1.000
_cell.angle_alpha   90.00
_cell.angle_beta   90.00
_cell.angle_gamma   90.00
#
_symmetry.space_group_name_H-M   'P 1'
#
loop_
_entity.id
_entity.type
_entity.pdbx_description
1 polymer ?
#
loop_
_entity_poly.entity_id
_entity_poly.type
_entity_poly.pdbx_seq_one_letter_code
_entity_poly.pdbx_strand_id
1 'polypeptide(L)'
;MAETEGLWPHSIAPNLLAVVERKIALMLFEIKLQPYLSQVTWTLNIPEESSILAAEVHLPDTALIRTTIRTLLTAQTDNFLELAKLADLEPTQDFAGARLLGVDLRNLDLAEANFQGTYLRGADLCDTDLSDADLSGANLAGADLSGAYLSNANLQGADLHRASLALANLSGANLQGANLQEASLSQANLSDTNLREANLSQADLTGVGIAIANLTDTVFAGTKVERARFQENTGLTEAMKLELMKRGAIFDA
;
A
#
# COMPACT_ATOMS: atom_id res chain seq x y z
N MET A 1 -26.30 -30.09 -1.38
CA MET A 1 -24.94 -29.80 -1.88
C MET A 1 -25.11 -29.03 -3.17
N ALA A 2 -25.09 -27.69 -3.14
CA ALA A 2 -24.91 -26.79 -4.30
C ALA A 2 -25.38 -25.38 -3.90
N GLU A 3 -24.51 -24.52 -3.33
CA GLU A 3 -24.75 -23.06 -3.32
C GLU A 3 -23.48 -22.20 -3.39
N THR A 4 -22.27 -22.77 -3.49
CA THR A 4 -21.02 -21.97 -3.53
C THR A 4 -20.21 -22.11 -4.83
N GLU A 5 -20.47 -23.13 -5.65
CA GLU A 5 -19.82 -23.32 -6.95
C GLU A 5 -20.50 -22.45 -8.00
N GLY A 6 -20.05 -21.19 -8.12
CA GLY A 6 -20.52 -20.26 -9.15
C GLY A 6 -20.47 -18.77 -8.78
N LEU A 7 -20.16 -18.42 -7.53
CA LEU A 7 -20.07 -17.03 -7.10
C LEU A 7 -18.72 -16.35 -7.40
N TRP A 8 -17.70 -17.13 -7.75
CA TRP A 8 -16.35 -16.64 -8.00
C TRP A 8 -15.91 -17.05 -9.41
N PRO A 9 -15.95 -16.15 -10.41
CA PRO A 9 -15.32 -16.41 -11.69
C PRO A 9 -13.85 -16.80 -11.48
N HIS A 10 -13.37 -17.83 -12.16
CA HIS A 10 -11.96 -18.26 -12.08
C HIS A 10 -10.94 -17.27 -12.69
N SER A 11 -11.37 -16.03 -12.96
CA SER A 11 -10.57 -14.92 -13.48
C SER A 11 -11.21 -13.60 -13.03
N ILE A 12 -11.24 -13.34 -11.72
CA ILE A 12 -11.53 -11.99 -11.22
C ILE A 12 -10.22 -11.21 -11.33
N ALA A 13 -10.27 -10.09 -12.03
CA ALA A 13 -9.12 -9.22 -12.15
C ALA A 13 -8.74 -8.64 -10.77
N PRO A 14 -7.44 -8.47 -10.47
CA PRO A 14 -6.98 -8.04 -9.14
C PRO A 14 -7.63 -6.76 -8.62
N ASN A 15 -7.87 -5.78 -9.50
CA ASN A 15 -8.49 -4.51 -9.12
C ASN A 15 -9.95 -4.70 -8.70
N LEU A 16 -10.72 -5.47 -9.47
CA LEU A 16 -12.10 -5.80 -9.14
C LEU A 16 -12.19 -6.53 -7.79
N LEU A 17 -11.32 -7.51 -7.55
CA LEU A 17 -11.28 -8.21 -6.27
C LEU A 17 -10.98 -7.26 -5.12
N ALA A 18 -9.95 -6.42 -5.26
CA ALA A 18 -9.53 -5.48 -4.25
C ALA A 18 -10.64 -4.48 -3.85
N VAL A 19 -11.32 -3.89 -4.84
CA VAL A 19 -12.41 -2.93 -4.62
C VAL A 19 -13.61 -3.61 -3.96
N VAL A 20 -13.99 -4.81 -4.43
CA VAL A 20 -15.09 -5.58 -3.83
C VAL A 20 -14.78 -5.95 -2.39
N GLU A 21 -13.60 -6.51 -2.11
CA GLU A 21 -13.17 -6.86 -0.75
C GLU A 21 -13.20 -5.63 0.15
N ARG A 22 -12.70 -4.48 -0.34
CA ARG A 22 -12.69 -3.26 0.45
C ARG A 22 -14.09 -2.72 0.73
N LYS A 23 -14.98 -2.67 -0.26
CA LYS A 23 -16.35 -2.19 -0.06
C LYS A 23 -17.10 -3.08 0.94
N ILE A 24 -16.96 -4.40 0.81
CA ILE A 24 -17.56 -5.35 1.76
C ILE A 24 -16.99 -5.13 3.16
N ALA A 25 -15.68 -4.98 3.30
CA ALA A 25 -15.05 -4.74 4.61
C ALA A 25 -15.58 -3.46 5.27
N LEU A 26 -15.72 -2.37 4.53
CA LEU A 26 -16.28 -1.11 5.04
C LEU A 26 -17.75 -1.25 5.42
N MET A 27 -18.58 -1.87 4.58
CA MET A 27 -19.99 -2.13 4.91
C MET A 27 -20.11 -2.98 6.18
N LEU A 28 -19.30 -4.03 6.33
CA LEU A 28 -19.29 -4.87 7.53
C LEU A 28 -18.81 -4.08 8.77
N PHE A 29 -17.87 -3.16 8.61
CA PHE A 29 -17.42 -2.28 9.69
C PHE A 29 -18.49 -1.25 10.08
N GLU A 30 -19.21 -0.65 9.13
CA GLU A 30 -20.30 0.28 9.40
C GLU A 30 -21.46 -0.39 10.13
N ILE A 31 -21.80 -1.62 9.74
CA ILE A 31 -22.81 -2.42 10.42
C ILE A 31 -22.40 -2.65 11.88
N LYS A 32 -21.09 -2.84 12.12
CA LYS A 32 -20.46 -3.38 13.34
C LYS A 32 -21.14 -4.66 13.84
N LEU A 33 -20.32 -5.54 14.39
CA LEU A 33 -20.76 -6.37 15.50
C LEU A 33 -21.31 -5.44 16.60
N GLN A 34 -22.59 -5.06 16.52
CA GLN A 34 -23.35 -4.66 17.68
C GLN A 34 -23.16 -5.79 18.71
N PRO A 35 -22.96 -5.50 20.01
CA PRO A 35 -22.58 -6.49 21.03
C PRO A 35 -23.53 -7.70 21.20
N TYR A 36 -24.63 -7.74 20.43
CA TYR A 36 -25.67 -8.76 20.44
C TYR A 36 -25.29 -10.12 19.83
N LEU A 37 -24.11 -10.29 19.22
CA LEU A 37 -23.64 -11.62 18.76
C LEU A 37 -23.14 -12.55 19.88
N SER A 38 -23.45 -12.24 21.15
CA SER A 38 -23.17 -13.11 22.31
C SER A 38 -24.40 -13.79 22.92
N GLN A 39 -25.55 -13.83 22.23
CA GLN A 39 -26.65 -14.72 22.60
C GLN A 39 -27.00 -15.66 21.45
N VAL A 40 -26.26 -16.76 21.36
CA VAL A 40 -26.83 -18.00 20.81
C VAL A 40 -27.79 -18.53 21.87
N THR A 41 -29.06 -18.13 21.81
CA THR A 41 -30.12 -18.82 22.54
C THR A 41 -30.31 -20.18 21.90
N TRP A 42 -29.67 -21.21 22.47
CA TRP A 42 -30.06 -22.59 22.24
C TRP A 42 -31.47 -22.75 22.81
N THR A 43 -32.49 -22.62 21.96
CA THR A 43 -33.85 -23.00 22.34
C THR A 43 -33.92 -24.53 22.39
N LEU A 44 -33.56 -25.12 23.52
CA LEU A 44 -34.19 -26.34 23.98
C LEU A 44 -35.57 -25.94 24.53
N ASN A 45 -36.62 -26.57 24.00
CA ASN A 45 -38.02 -26.40 24.41
C ASN A 45 -38.16 -26.29 25.93
N ILE A 46 -38.37 -25.08 26.44
CA ILE A 46 -38.96 -24.82 27.75
C ILE A 46 -40.31 -24.17 27.47
N PRO A 47 -41.43 -24.71 28.00
CA PRO A 47 -42.74 -24.13 27.79
C PRO A 47 -42.84 -22.78 28.53
N GLU A 48 -43.42 -21.82 27.82
CA GLU A 48 -44.19 -20.66 28.27
C GLU A 48 -43.77 -19.99 29.58
N GLU A 49 -43.23 -18.77 29.42
CA GLU A 49 -43.38 -17.57 30.26
C GLU A 49 -42.03 -16.87 30.43
N SER A 50 -41.72 -15.96 29.51
CA SER A 50 -40.91 -14.76 29.78
C SER A 50 -40.88 -13.92 28.52
N SER A 51 -41.48 -12.73 28.58
CA SER A 51 -41.35 -11.70 27.55
C SER A 51 -39.89 -11.26 27.47
N ILE A 52 -39.12 -11.88 26.58
CA ILE A 52 -37.80 -11.37 26.21
C ILE A 52 -38.04 -10.40 25.06
N LEU A 53 -37.67 -9.14 25.28
CA LEU A 53 -37.63 -8.08 24.27
C LEU A 53 -37.01 -8.64 22.97
N ALA A 54 -37.84 -8.87 21.95
CA ALA A 54 -37.39 -9.16 20.62
C ALA A 54 -36.75 -7.88 20.07
N ALA A 55 -35.47 -7.66 20.40
CA ALA A 55 -34.66 -6.71 19.69
C ALA A 55 -34.62 -7.20 18.24
N GLU A 56 -35.26 -6.45 17.34
CA GLU A 56 -35.22 -6.71 15.90
C GLU A 56 -33.75 -6.85 15.48
N VAL A 57 -33.37 -8.06 15.11
CA VAL A 57 -32.09 -8.31 14.44
C VAL A 57 -32.20 -7.63 13.08
N HIS A 58 -31.61 -6.43 12.96
CA HIS A 58 -31.46 -5.78 11.67
C HIS A 58 -30.41 -6.58 10.89
N LEU A 59 -30.88 -7.60 10.16
CA LEU A 59 -30.06 -8.31 9.19
C LEU A 59 -29.49 -7.28 8.20
N PRO A 60 -28.24 -7.45 7.74
CA PRO A 60 -27.66 -6.56 6.75
C PRO A 60 -28.63 -6.41 5.59
N ASP A 61 -28.70 -5.22 4.99
CA ASP A 61 -29.36 -5.06 3.70
C ASP A 61 -28.56 -5.85 2.65
N THR A 62 -28.81 -7.16 2.64
CA THR A 62 -28.21 -8.10 1.69
C THR A 62 -28.60 -7.75 0.27
N ALA A 63 -29.67 -6.95 0.07
CA ALA A 63 -30.02 -6.43 -1.24
C ALA A 63 -29.04 -5.34 -1.68
N LEU A 64 -28.63 -4.44 -0.79
CA LEU A 64 -27.60 -3.43 -1.08
C LEU A 64 -26.26 -4.09 -1.44
N ILE A 65 -25.76 -5.00 -0.59
CA ILE A 65 -24.50 -5.73 -0.84
C ILE A 65 -24.57 -6.49 -2.18
N ARG A 66 -25.67 -7.22 -2.42
CA ARG A 66 -25.86 -7.98 -3.66
C ARG A 66 -25.94 -7.06 -4.88
N THR A 67 -26.54 -5.88 -4.73
CA THR A 67 -26.64 -4.90 -5.81
C THR A 67 -25.27 -4.31 -6.13
N THR A 68 -24.51 -3.86 -5.13
CA THR A 68 -23.15 -3.33 -5.31
C THR A 68 -22.22 -4.37 -5.93
N ILE A 69 -22.20 -5.61 -5.40
CA ILE A 69 -21.39 -6.69 -5.97
C ILE A 69 -21.81 -6.97 -7.41
N ARG A 70 -23.11 -7.03 -7.71
CA ARG A 70 -23.58 -7.26 -9.07
C ARG A 70 -23.13 -6.14 -10.00
N THR A 71 -23.28 -4.87 -9.60
CA THR A 71 -22.84 -3.71 -10.39
C THR A 71 -21.35 -3.82 -10.73
N LEU A 72 -20.50 -4.13 -9.75
CA LEU A 72 -19.06 -4.29 -9.93
C LEU A 72 -18.71 -5.48 -10.83
N LEU A 73 -19.33 -6.65 -10.62
CA LEU A 73 -19.09 -7.85 -11.44
C LEU A 73 -19.58 -7.69 -12.89
N THR A 74 -20.55 -6.81 -13.13
CA THR A 74 -21.04 -6.48 -14.48
C THR A 74 -20.32 -5.31 -15.12
N ALA A 75 -19.41 -4.65 -14.40
CA ALA A 75 -18.65 -3.53 -14.92
C ALA A 75 -17.73 -4.03 -16.05
N GLN A 76 -17.72 -3.31 -17.19
CA GLN A 76 -16.86 -3.64 -18.34
C GLN A 76 -15.52 -2.90 -18.25
N THR A 77 -14.97 -2.79 -17.04
CA THR A 77 -13.71 -2.09 -16.77
C THR A 77 -12.93 -2.82 -15.69
N ASP A 78 -11.61 -2.75 -15.81
CA ASP A 78 -10.66 -3.18 -14.78
C ASP A 78 -9.87 -1.98 -14.22
N ASN A 79 -10.21 -0.74 -14.63
CA ASN A 79 -9.56 0.44 -14.11
C ASN A 79 -9.93 0.63 -12.63
N PHE A 80 -8.93 0.67 -11.76
CA PHE A 80 -9.12 0.75 -10.31
C PHE A 80 -9.95 1.97 -9.88
N LEU A 81 -9.70 3.15 -10.46
CA LEU A 81 -10.44 4.37 -10.11
C LEU A 81 -11.89 4.33 -10.57
N GLU A 82 -12.16 3.77 -11.75
CA GLU A 82 -13.55 3.57 -12.22
C GLU A 82 -14.31 2.60 -11.32
N LEU A 83 -13.66 1.49 -10.93
CA LEU A 83 -14.24 0.52 -10.00
C LEU A 83 -14.47 1.12 -8.61
N ALA A 84 -13.52 1.88 -8.08
CA ALA A 84 -13.65 2.58 -6.81
C ALA A 84 -14.85 3.55 -6.84
N LYS A 85 -15.00 4.33 -7.92
CA LYS A 85 -16.16 5.21 -8.13
C LYS A 85 -17.48 4.46 -8.20
N LEU A 86 -17.54 3.32 -8.92
CA LEU A 86 -18.73 2.46 -8.96
C LEU A 86 -19.09 1.88 -7.59
N ALA A 87 -18.08 1.65 -6.75
CA ALA A 87 -18.23 1.19 -5.39
C ALA A 87 -18.50 2.32 -4.38
N ASP A 88 -18.53 3.59 -4.81
CA ASP A 88 -18.61 4.75 -3.91
C ASP A 88 -17.49 4.68 -2.85
N LEU A 89 -16.24 4.64 -3.34
CA LEU A 89 -15.01 4.62 -2.57
C LEU A 89 -14.04 5.67 -3.12
N GLU A 90 -13.43 6.43 -2.23
CA GLU A 90 -12.46 7.47 -2.56
C GLU A 90 -11.03 7.05 -2.13
N PRO A 91 -10.04 7.03 -3.05
CA PRO A 91 -8.65 6.66 -2.74
C PRO A 91 -8.03 7.41 -1.55
N THR A 92 -8.40 8.67 -1.36
CA THR A 92 -7.89 9.55 -0.30
C THR A 92 -8.43 9.21 1.10
N GLN A 93 -9.47 8.38 1.19
CA GLN A 93 -10.16 8.10 2.46
C GLN A 93 -10.29 6.60 2.73
N ASP A 94 -10.65 5.85 1.70
CA ASP A 94 -11.30 4.56 1.89
C ASP A 94 -10.36 3.39 1.76
N PHE A 95 -9.07 3.55 1.44
CA PHE A 95 -8.20 2.40 1.15
C PHE A 95 -7.17 2.07 2.23
N ALA A 96 -7.16 2.79 3.37
CA ALA A 96 -6.31 2.43 4.50
C ALA A 96 -6.56 0.98 4.98
N GLY A 97 -5.49 0.19 5.06
CA GLY A 97 -5.51 -1.23 5.44
C GLY A 97 -6.12 -2.16 4.39
N ALA A 98 -6.41 -1.68 3.17
CA ALA A 98 -6.99 -2.51 2.12
C ALA A 98 -6.04 -3.60 1.62
N ARG A 99 -6.63 -4.70 1.14
CA ARG A 99 -5.92 -5.80 0.48
C ARG A 99 -5.86 -5.52 -1.01
N LEU A 100 -4.72 -5.01 -1.47
CA LEU A 100 -4.47 -4.58 -2.84
C LEU A 100 -3.40 -5.49 -3.49
N LEU A 101 -3.55 -6.81 -3.33
CA LEU A 101 -2.54 -7.77 -3.76
C LEU A 101 -2.49 -7.84 -5.30
N GLY A 102 -1.33 -7.49 -5.88
CA GLY A 102 -1.12 -7.61 -7.33
C GLY A 102 -2.05 -6.73 -8.18
N VAL A 103 -2.58 -5.65 -7.61
CA VAL A 103 -3.42 -4.68 -8.33
C VAL A 103 -2.63 -3.98 -9.44
N ASP A 104 -3.32 -3.62 -10.51
CA ASP A 104 -2.79 -2.80 -11.60
C ASP A 104 -3.26 -1.36 -11.38
N LEU A 105 -2.33 -0.51 -10.93
CA LEU A 105 -2.52 0.90 -10.63
C LEU A 105 -1.72 1.81 -11.56
N ARG A 106 -1.23 1.28 -12.68
CA ARG A 106 -0.35 2.00 -13.60
C ARG A 106 -1.00 3.24 -14.18
N ASN A 107 -0.19 4.30 -14.35
CA ASN A 107 -0.60 5.55 -14.99
C ASN A 107 -1.86 6.18 -14.37
N LEU A 108 -2.14 5.90 -13.10
CA LEU A 108 -3.27 6.48 -12.39
C LEU A 108 -2.84 7.72 -11.61
N ASP A 109 -3.78 8.65 -11.46
CA ASP A 109 -3.68 9.75 -10.52
C ASP A 109 -4.22 9.28 -9.16
N LEU A 110 -3.31 9.03 -8.23
CA LEU A 110 -3.55 8.63 -6.85
C LEU A 110 -2.82 9.60 -5.90
N ALA A 111 -2.63 10.85 -6.32
CA ALA A 111 -2.09 11.88 -5.45
C ALA A 111 -2.96 12.00 -4.19
N GLU A 112 -2.30 12.23 -3.05
CA GLU A 112 -2.94 12.32 -1.72
C GLU A 112 -3.70 11.05 -1.28
N ALA A 113 -3.59 9.94 -2.01
CA ALA A 113 -4.30 8.71 -1.65
C ALA A 113 -3.89 8.20 -0.26
N ASN A 114 -4.86 7.68 0.50
CA ASN A 114 -4.61 7.08 1.79
C ASN A 114 -4.52 5.55 1.63
N PHE A 115 -3.29 5.10 1.52
CA PHE A 115 -2.89 3.69 1.46
C PHE A 115 -2.12 3.24 2.70
N GLN A 116 -2.34 3.90 3.83
CA GLN A 116 -1.73 3.54 5.10
C GLN A 116 -1.99 2.06 5.42
N GLY A 117 -0.92 1.30 5.70
CA GLY A 117 -1.00 -0.10 6.09
C GLY A 117 -1.61 -1.05 5.04
N THR A 118 -1.69 -0.63 3.78
CA THR A 118 -2.22 -1.47 2.70
C THR A 118 -1.32 -2.65 2.37
N TYR A 119 -1.90 -3.70 1.79
CA TYR A 119 -1.17 -4.84 1.25
C TYR A 119 -1.05 -4.72 -0.27
N LEU A 120 -0.02 -4.03 -0.76
CA LEU A 120 0.30 -3.77 -2.17
C LEU A 120 1.39 -4.71 -2.72
N ARG A 121 1.60 -5.87 -2.10
CA ARG A 121 2.65 -6.81 -2.51
C ARG A 121 2.48 -7.18 -3.99
N GLY A 122 3.54 -6.98 -4.78
CA GLY A 122 3.54 -7.27 -6.22
C GLY A 122 2.57 -6.44 -7.05
N ALA A 123 2.05 -5.33 -6.52
CA ALA A 123 1.24 -4.38 -7.29
C ALA A 123 2.06 -3.71 -8.39
N ASP A 124 1.40 -3.35 -9.48
CA ASP A 124 1.97 -2.58 -10.58
C ASP A 124 1.54 -1.10 -10.43
N LEU A 125 2.46 -0.26 -10.01
CA LEU A 125 2.33 1.18 -9.76
C LEU A 125 3.24 1.98 -10.72
N CYS A 126 3.56 1.38 -11.88
CA CYS A 126 4.43 2.01 -12.87
C CYS A 126 3.81 3.32 -13.39
N ASP A 127 4.60 4.39 -13.39
CA ASP A 127 4.21 5.74 -13.82
C ASP A 127 2.97 6.31 -13.10
N THR A 128 2.63 5.80 -11.91
CA THR A 128 1.51 6.27 -11.09
C THR A 128 1.89 7.55 -10.35
N ASP A 129 0.95 8.51 -10.26
CA ASP A 129 1.10 9.66 -9.37
C ASP A 129 0.63 9.29 -7.96
N LEU A 130 1.56 9.27 -7.01
CA LEU A 130 1.40 9.04 -5.58
C LEU A 130 1.99 10.21 -4.78
N SER A 131 2.08 11.39 -5.40
CA SER A 131 2.54 12.61 -4.74
C SER A 131 1.69 12.88 -3.51
N ASP A 132 2.34 13.19 -2.39
CA ASP A 132 1.70 13.47 -1.10
C ASP A 132 0.82 12.32 -0.55
N ALA A 133 0.88 11.11 -1.12
CA ALA A 133 0.12 9.95 -0.65
C ALA A 133 0.64 9.43 0.70
N ASP A 134 -0.26 8.89 1.52
CA ASP A 134 0.10 8.18 2.75
C ASP A 134 0.22 6.67 2.49
N LEU A 135 1.44 6.16 2.45
CA LEU A 135 1.81 4.76 2.30
C LEU A 135 2.48 4.22 3.59
N SER A 136 2.29 4.89 4.73
CA SER A 136 2.97 4.52 5.97
C SER A 136 2.58 3.11 6.41
N GLY A 137 3.59 2.29 6.71
CA GLY A 137 3.43 0.88 7.05
C GLY A 137 2.85 -0.01 5.93
N ALA A 138 2.73 0.49 4.69
CA ALA A 138 2.25 -0.33 3.57
C ALA A 138 3.24 -1.45 3.23
N ASN A 139 2.72 -2.60 2.81
CA ASN A 139 3.51 -3.70 2.27
C ASN A 139 3.55 -3.60 0.75
N LEU A 140 4.66 -3.08 0.22
CA LEU A 140 4.98 -2.90 -1.20
C LEU A 140 6.04 -3.91 -1.67
N ALA A 141 6.21 -5.04 -0.95
CA ALA A 141 7.26 -5.98 -1.26
C ALA A 141 7.10 -6.54 -2.69
N GLY A 142 8.15 -6.41 -3.50
CA GLY A 142 8.14 -6.81 -4.90
C GLY A 142 7.18 -6.03 -5.82
N ALA A 143 6.63 -4.90 -5.37
CA ALA A 143 5.83 -4.04 -6.23
C ALA A 143 6.70 -3.33 -7.29
N ASP A 144 6.09 -2.99 -8.41
CA ASP A 144 6.74 -2.19 -9.45
C ASP A 144 6.28 -0.73 -9.35
N LEU A 145 7.14 0.14 -8.84
CA LEU A 145 6.97 1.61 -8.78
C LEU A 145 7.93 2.32 -9.75
N SER A 146 8.34 1.65 -10.83
CA SER A 146 9.23 2.25 -11.81
C SER A 146 8.59 3.52 -12.40
N GLY A 147 9.33 4.63 -12.44
CA GLY A 147 8.83 5.92 -12.93
C GLY A 147 7.76 6.60 -12.06
N ALA A 148 7.34 6.00 -10.93
CA ALA A 148 6.29 6.57 -10.08
C ALA A 148 6.67 7.96 -9.51
N TYR A 149 5.68 8.82 -9.38
CA TYR A 149 5.81 10.11 -8.72
C TYR A 149 5.44 9.95 -7.24
N LEU A 150 6.41 10.04 -6.35
CA LEU A 150 6.28 9.84 -4.90
C LEU A 150 6.77 11.06 -4.14
N SER A 151 6.72 12.25 -4.75
CA SER A 151 7.21 13.45 -4.10
C SER A 151 6.40 13.73 -2.85
N ASN A 152 7.08 14.00 -1.73
CA ASN A 152 6.51 14.19 -0.40
C ASN A 152 5.66 13.02 0.16
N ALA A 153 5.65 11.86 -0.51
CA ALA A 153 4.87 10.72 -0.04
C ALA A 153 5.37 10.23 1.34
N ASN A 154 4.44 9.78 2.18
CA ASN A 154 4.77 9.21 3.47
C ASN A 154 4.93 7.68 3.35
N LEU A 155 6.17 7.19 3.33
CA LEU A 155 6.53 5.77 3.27
C LEU A 155 7.13 5.28 4.60
N GLN A 156 6.82 5.96 5.70
CA GLN A 156 7.38 5.62 7.01
C GLN A 156 7.06 4.16 7.37
N GLY A 157 8.10 3.37 7.66
CA GLY A 157 7.98 1.96 8.03
C GLY A 157 7.40 1.06 6.95
N ALA A 158 7.30 1.52 5.69
CA ALA A 158 6.83 0.70 4.58
C ALA A 158 7.81 -0.44 4.27
N ASP A 159 7.28 -1.58 3.82
CA ASP A 159 8.08 -2.71 3.34
C ASP A 159 8.20 -2.65 1.82
N LEU A 160 9.35 -2.20 1.32
CA LEU A 160 9.72 -2.10 -0.10
C LEU A 160 10.74 -3.18 -0.49
N HIS A 161 10.83 -4.27 0.27
CA HIS A 161 11.76 -5.36 -0.03
C HIS A 161 11.57 -5.87 -1.47
N ARG A 162 12.66 -5.85 -2.26
CA ARG A 162 12.68 -6.21 -3.69
C ARG A 162 11.73 -5.41 -4.58
N ALA A 163 11.25 -4.24 -4.15
CA ALA A 163 10.46 -3.38 -5.01
C ALA A 163 11.33 -2.77 -6.14
N SER A 164 10.72 -2.51 -7.29
CA SER A 164 11.33 -1.69 -8.35
C SER A 164 10.90 -0.24 -8.13
N LEU A 165 11.86 0.67 -8.05
CA LEU A 165 11.72 2.12 -7.93
C LEU A 165 12.63 2.82 -8.95
N ALA A 166 12.99 2.12 -10.03
CA ALA A 166 13.86 2.66 -11.05
C ALA A 166 13.24 3.93 -11.64
N LEU A 167 14.02 5.01 -11.77
CA LEU A 167 13.57 6.32 -12.28
C LEU A 167 12.46 7.00 -11.45
N ALA A 168 12.07 6.46 -10.29
CA ALA A 168 11.03 7.05 -9.46
C ALA A 168 11.47 8.41 -8.87
N ASN A 169 10.51 9.33 -8.73
CA ASN A 169 10.76 10.60 -8.06
C ASN A 169 10.28 10.54 -6.61
N LEU A 170 11.20 10.37 -5.66
CA LEU A 170 10.91 10.33 -4.22
C LEU A 170 11.29 11.64 -3.52
N SER A 171 11.42 12.76 -4.24
CA SER A 171 11.89 14.01 -3.64
C SER A 171 11.02 14.42 -2.46
N GLY A 172 11.61 14.69 -1.29
CA GLY A 172 10.88 15.07 -0.07
C GLY A 172 10.16 13.92 0.63
N ALA A 173 10.23 12.68 0.12
CA ALA A 173 9.50 11.55 0.71
C ALA A 173 10.04 11.16 2.10
N ASN A 174 9.14 10.73 2.97
CA ASN A 174 9.48 10.20 4.29
C ASN A 174 9.64 8.69 4.23
N LEU A 175 10.88 8.19 4.22
CA LEU A 175 11.24 6.76 4.20
C LEU A 175 11.76 6.28 5.57
N GLN A 176 11.45 7.00 6.66
CA GLN A 176 11.97 6.65 7.97
C GLN A 176 11.61 5.21 8.36
N GLY A 177 12.62 4.41 8.69
CA GLY A 177 12.45 3.00 9.08
C GLY A 177 11.92 2.09 7.96
N ALA A 178 11.88 2.55 6.71
CA ALA A 178 11.42 1.74 5.59
C ALA A 178 12.42 0.61 5.28
N ASN A 179 11.88 -0.54 4.87
CA ASN A 179 12.69 -1.68 4.44
C ASN A 179 12.87 -1.65 2.92
N LEU A 180 14.02 -1.19 2.44
CA LEU A 180 14.38 -1.14 1.01
C LEU A 180 15.39 -2.24 0.64
N GLN A 181 15.47 -3.32 1.44
CA GLN A 181 16.41 -4.39 1.18
C GLN A 181 16.18 -4.99 -0.22
N GLU A 182 17.26 -5.13 -1.00
CA GLU A 182 17.23 -5.66 -2.37
C GLU A 182 16.32 -4.87 -3.35
N ALA A 183 15.89 -3.66 -2.99
CA ALA A 183 15.12 -2.80 -3.87
C ALA A 183 15.99 -2.20 -4.99
N SER A 184 15.39 -1.98 -6.17
CA SER A 184 16.07 -1.31 -7.29
C SER A 184 15.66 0.15 -7.34
N LEU A 185 16.53 1.08 -6.94
CA LEU A 185 16.29 2.52 -7.05
C LEU A 185 17.13 3.16 -8.15
N SER A 186 17.58 2.39 -9.15
CA SER A 186 18.50 2.90 -10.17
C SER A 186 17.97 4.18 -10.81
N GLN A 187 18.79 5.24 -10.81
CA GLN A 187 18.45 6.58 -11.34
C GLN A 187 17.23 7.26 -10.69
N ALA A 188 16.77 6.80 -9.51
CA ALA A 188 15.74 7.50 -8.75
C ALA A 188 16.25 8.83 -8.20
N ASN A 189 15.32 9.73 -7.89
CA ASN A 189 15.58 10.97 -7.18
C ASN A 189 15.21 10.83 -5.70
N LEU A 190 16.21 10.84 -4.80
CA LEU A 190 16.04 10.79 -3.35
C LEU A 190 16.39 12.13 -2.69
N SER A 191 16.34 13.24 -3.43
CA SER A 191 16.64 14.56 -2.87
C SER A 191 15.66 14.93 -1.77
N ASP A 192 16.16 15.51 -0.67
CA ASP A 192 15.37 15.96 0.49
C ASP A 192 14.57 14.82 1.18
N THR A 193 14.98 13.57 1.00
CA THR A 193 14.31 12.43 1.64
C THR A 193 14.72 12.25 3.10
N ASN A 194 13.78 11.76 3.92
CA ASN A 194 14.11 11.26 5.25
C ASN A 194 14.31 9.74 5.21
N LEU A 195 15.56 9.28 5.18
CA LEU A 195 15.95 7.88 5.16
C LEU A 195 16.43 7.38 6.53
N ARG A 196 16.09 8.11 7.61
CA ARG A 196 16.53 7.76 8.96
C ARG A 196 16.09 6.33 9.32
N GLU A 197 17.00 5.52 9.87
CA GLU A 197 16.75 4.10 10.22
C GLU A 197 16.32 3.21 9.03
N ALA A 198 16.37 3.69 7.79
CA ALA A 198 15.99 2.88 6.63
C ALA A 198 17.03 1.80 6.33
N ASN A 199 16.57 0.65 5.83
CA ASN A 199 17.43 -0.45 5.43
C ASN A 199 17.62 -0.50 3.91
N LEU A 200 18.77 -0.06 3.41
CA LEU A 200 19.15 -0.09 1.99
C LEU A 200 20.08 -1.29 1.66
N SER A 201 20.13 -2.31 2.52
CA SER A 201 21.02 -3.46 2.31
C SER A 201 20.77 -4.12 0.96
N GLN A 202 21.82 -4.38 0.20
CA GLN A 202 21.76 -4.98 -1.15
C GLN A 202 20.91 -4.19 -2.17
N ALA A 203 20.47 -2.97 -1.86
CA ALA A 203 19.72 -2.14 -2.79
C ALA A 203 20.61 -1.65 -3.94
N ASP A 204 19.99 -1.37 -5.08
CA ASP A 204 20.65 -0.77 -6.23
C ASP A 204 20.41 0.74 -6.26
N LEU A 205 21.41 1.54 -5.89
CA LEU A 205 21.40 3.00 -5.96
C LEU A 205 22.21 3.53 -7.16
N THR A 206 22.41 2.73 -8.20
CA THR A 206 23.23 3.14 -9.35
C THR A 206 22.66 4.41 -9.99
N GLY A 207 23.48 5.46 -10.08
CA GLY A 207 23.09 6.75 -10.68
C GLY A 207 22.03 7.55 -9.91
N VAL A 208 21.73 7.21 -8.66
CA VAL A 208 20.76 7.94 -7.84
C VAL A 208 21.28 9.32 -7.48
N GLY A 209 20.39 10.32 -7.50
CA GLY A 209 20.63 11.62 -6.89
C GLY A 209 20.15 11.65 -5.45
N ILE A 210 21.07 11.82 -4.49
CA ILE A 210 20.78 11.89 -3.05
C ILE A 210 21.33 13.22 -2.52
N ALA A 211 20.55 14.29 -2.62
CA ALA A 211 20.92 15.61 -2.11
C ALA A 211 20.11 15.95 -0.85
N ILE A 212 20.71 16.55 0.18
CA ILE A 212 20.02 17.10 1.36
C ILE A 212 19.27 16.03 2.19
N ALA A 213 19.39 14.74 1.85
CA ALA A 213 18.73 13.66 2.55
C ALA A 213 19.27 13.44 3.98
N ASN A 214 18.39 12.99 4.88
CA ASN A 214 18.76 12.51 6.21
C ASN A 214 19.07 11.02 6.17
N LEU A 215 20.35 10.66 6.32
CA LEU A 215 20.86 9.28 6.27
C LEU A 215 21.25 8.75 7.66
N THR A 216 20.71 9.34 8.73
CA THR A 216 21.05 8.94 10.11
C THR A 216 20.59 7.51 10.38
N ASP A 217 21.49 6.66 10.85
CA ASP A 217 21.22 5.23 11.11
C ASP A 217 20.75 4.43 9.88
N THR A 218 20.98 4.92 8.67
CA THR A 218 20.67 4.20 7.42
C THR A 218 21.68 3.07 7.19
N VAL A 219 21.21 1.89 6.80
CA VAL A 219 22.04 0.71 6.57
C VAL A 219 22.39 0.56 5.08
N PHE A 220 23.69 0.59 4.74
CA PHE A 220 24.21 0.49 3.36
C PHE A 220 24.93 -0.84 3.04
N ALA A 221 24.64 -1.91 3.78
CA ALA A 221 25.38 -3.17 3.66
C ALA A 221 25.16 -3.82 2.28
N GLY A 222 26.22 -3.91 1.47
CA GLY A 222 26.14 -4.48 0.12
C GLY A 222 25.37 -3.65 -0.90
N THR A 223 24.96 -2.42 -0.54
CA THR A 223 24.31 -1.48 -1.46
C THR A 223 25.25 -1.14 -2.62
N LYS A 224 24.72 -1.16 -3.84
CA LYS A 224 25.42 -0.67 -5.03
C LYS A 224 25.24 0.83 -5.12
N VAL A 225 26.33 1.57 -5.24
CA VAL A 225 26.31 3.05 -5.23
C VAL A 225 27.12 3.63 -6.38
N GLU A 226 27.30 2.85 -7.45
CA GLU A 226 28.04 3.27 -8.63
C GLU A 226 27.38 4.51 -9.24
N ARG A 227 28.15 5.60 -9.36
CA ARG A 227 27.66 6.89 -9.90
C ARG A 227 26.53 7.52 -9.08
N ALA A 228 26.23 7.01 -7.88
CA ALA A 228 25.31 7.66 -6.95
C ALA A 228 25.93 8.99 -6.50
N ARG A 229 25.17 10.08 -6.56
CA ARG A 229 25.63 11.42 -6.21
C ARG A 229 25.08 11.81 -4.84
N PHE A 230 25.99 12.01 -3.90
CA PHE A 230 25.71 12.46 -2.55
C PHE A 230 26.08 13.94 -2.44
N GLN A 231 25.16 14.76 -1.93
CA GLN A 231 25.37 16.19 -1.73
C GLN A 231 24.68 16.64 -0.44
N GLU A 232 25.40 17.32 0.44
CA GLU A 232 24.83 17.97 1.65
C GLU A 232 23.98 17.05 2.55
N ASN A 233 24.29 15.75 2.60
CA ASN A 233 23.54 14.79 3.39
C ASN A 233 23.96 14.79 4.87
N THR A 234 23.01 14.54 5.76
CA THR A 234 23.26 14.34 7.20
C THR A 234 23.33 12.85 7.54
N GLY A 235 23.92 12.50 8.68
CA GLY A 235 23.96 11.11 9.18
C GLY A 235 25.08 10.22 8.64
N LEU A 236 25.88 10.68 7.67
CA LEU A 236 27.05 9.95 7.18
C LEU A 236 28.32 10.29 7.97
N THR A 237 28.96 9.27 8.55
CA THR A 237 30.31 9.40 9.12
C THR A 237 31.37 9.45 8.02
N GLU A 238 32.54 10.02 8.30
CA GLU A 238 33.66 10.06 7.34
C GLU A 238 34.11 8.65 6.90
N ALA A 239 34.05 7.67 7.79
CA ALA A 239 34.33 6.27 7.46
C ALA A 239 33.35 5.71 6.42
N MET A 240 32.05 6.00 6.58
CA MET A 240 31.02 5.60 5.63
C MET A 240 31.22 6.28 4.27
N LYS A 241 31.50 7.60 4.26
CA LYS A 241 31.77 8.32 3.00
C LYS A 241 32.94 7.71 2.22
N LEU A 242 34.06 7.43 2.90
CA LEU A 242 35.23 6.77 2.30
C LEU A 242 34.90 5.38 1.74
N GLU A 243 34.07 4.62 2.45
CA GLU A 243 33.66 3.28 2.04
C GLU A 243 32.67 3.30 0.87
N LEU A 244 31.76 4.27 0.82
CA LEU A 244 30.87 4.53 -0.32
C LEU A 244 31.64 5.01 -1.56
N MET A 245 32.63 5.91 -1.39
CA MET A 245 33.48 6.35 -2.51
C MET A 245 34.27 5.21 -3.14
N LYS A 246 34.79 4.27 -2.31
CA LYS A 246 35.45 3.04 -2.82
C LYS A 246 34.51 2.17 -3.66
N ARG A 247 33.20 2.25 -3.40
CA ARG A 247 32.13 1.55 -4.14
C ARG A 247 31.61 2.34 -5.34
N GLY A 248 32.23 3.48 -5.68
CA GLY A 248 31.89 4.27 -6.86
C GLY A 248 30.89 5.41 -6.63
N ALA A 249 30.58 5.73 -5.37
CA ALA A 249 29.79 6.91 -5.04
C ALA A 249 30.58 8.20 -5.31
N ILE A 250 29.87 9.24 -5.72
CA ILE A 250 30.40 10.58 -5.98
C ILE A 250 29.88 11.48 -4.87
N PHE A 251 30.80 12.17 -4.18
CA PHE A 251 30.45 13.22 -3.23
C PHE A 251 30.83 14.56 -3.85
N ASP A 252 29.84 15.40 -4.11
CA ASP A 252 30.08 16.77 -4.55
C ASP A 252 30.38 17.63 -3.32
N ALA A 253 31.29 18.60 -3.47
CA ALA A 253 31.79 19.48 -2.40
C ALA A 253 30.88 20.69 -2.17
#